data_AF-A0A0P9JUY0-F1
#
_entry.id   AF-A0A0P9JUY0-F1
#
_cell.length_a   1.000
_cell.length_b   1.000
_cell.length_c   1.000
_cell.angle_alpha   90.00
_cell.angle_beta   90.00
_cell.angle_gamma   90.00
#
_symmetry.space_group_name_H-M   'P 1'
#
loop_
_entity.id
_entity.type
_entity.pdbx_description
1 polymer ?
#
loop_
_entity_poly.entity_id
_entity_poly.type
_entity_poly.pdbx_seq_one_letter_code
_entity_poly.pdbx_strand_id
1 'polypeptide(L)'
;MNIEHLVNTLTPEIFERLEYGAATGKWPDGTPLSDEQREQTVQLVMLYQAKVAKTNEQFTIGEDGQMVQKSKAELKKEFSPKNEIARFAQDDI
;
A
#
# COMPACT_ATOMS: atom_id res chain seq x y z
N MET A 1 -4.99 -11.34 21.49
CA MET A 1 -5.58 -10.00 21.22
C MET A 1 -6.48 -10.11 20.00
N ASN A 2 -7.65 -9.49 19.96
CA ASN A 2 -8.54 -9.58 18.80
C ASN A 2 -8.15 -8.52 17.76
N ILE A 3 -7.29 -8.90 16.82
CA ILE A 3 -6.65 -8.00 15.83
C ILE A 3 -7.72 -7.33 14.94
N GLU A 4 -8.85 -8.00 14.71
CA GLU A 4 -9.95 -7.46 13.90
C GLU A 4 -10.64 -6.26 14.56
N HIS A 5 -10.74 -6.24 15.89
CA HIS A 5 -11.29 -5.09 16.60
C HIS A 5 -10.37 -3.87 16.52
N LEU A 6 -9.05 -4.08 16.59
CA LEU A 6 -8.07 -3.00 16.47
C LEU A 6 -8.17 -2.31 15.11
N VAL A 7 -8.27 -3.08 14.03
CA VAL A 7 -8.37 -2.55 12.66
C VAL A 7 -9.55 -1.59 12.48
N ASN A 8 -10.70 -1.88 13.10
CA ASN A 8 -11.89 -1.02 13.03
C ASN A 8 -11.76 0.28 13.83
N THR A 9 -10.80 0.35 14.75
CA THR A 9 -10.52 1.55 15.58
C THR A 9 -9.34 2.36 15.08
N LEU A 10 -8.63 1.89 14.05
CA LEU A 10 -7.50 2.60 13.47
C LEU A 10 -7.95 3.86 12.74
N THR A 11 -7.34 4.99 13.09
CA THR A 11 -7.39 6.19 12.27
C THR A 11 -6.41 6.08 11.10
N PRO A 12 -6.63 6.83 9.99
CA PRO A 12 -5.69 6.86 8.88
C PRO A 12 -4.25 7.22 9.29
N GLU A 13 -4.10 8.14 10.24
CA GLU A 13 -2.78 8.54 10.77
C GLU A 13 -2.06 7.38 11.46
N ILE A 14 -2.76 6.55 12.24
CA ILE A 14 -2.13 5.39 12.89
C ILE A 14 -1.76 4.34 11.83
N PHE A 15 -2.61 4.16 10.82
CA PHE A 15 -2.30 3.25 9.72
C PHE A 15 -1.02 3.65 8.99
N GLU A 16 -0.81 4.93 8.65
CA GLU A 16 0.43 5.41 8.02
C GLU A 16 1.68 5.09 8.87
N ARG A 17 1.56 5.22 10.20
CA ARG A 17 2.66 4.86 11.12
C ARG A 17 2.95 3.35 11.12
N LEU A 18 1.90 2.53 11.07
CA LEU A 18 2.03 1.07 10.98
C LEU A 18 2.63 0.65 9.64
N GLU A 19 2.23 1.30 8.55
CA GLU A 19 2.78 1.05 7.21
C GLU A 19 4.28 1.38 7.16
N TYR A 20 4.67 2.52 7.72
CA TYR A 20 6.08 2.89 7.88
C TYR A 20 6.85 1.84 8.70
N GLY A 21 6.26 1.39 9.82
CA GLY A 21 6.83 0.33 10.66
C GLY A 21 6.99 -0.99 9.93
N ALA A 22 5.97 -1.41 9.17
CA ALA A 22 6.00 -2.63 8.37
C ALA A 22 7.09 -2.59 7.28
N ALA A 23 7.26 -1.45 6.63
CA ALA A 23 8.24 -1.28 5.56
C ALA A 23 9.68 -1.15 6.07
N THR A 24 9.90 -0.43 7.17
CA THR A 24 11.25 -0.06 7.65
C THR A 24 11.75 -0.91 8.83
N GLY A 25 10.86 -1.62 9.52
CA GLY A 25 11.17 -2.32 10.77
C GLY A 25 11.39 -1.40 11.97
N LYS A 26 11.06 -0.10 11.85
CA LYS A 26 11.26 0.91 12.89
C LYS A 26 10.05 1.83 12.98
N TRP A 27 9.77 2.34 14.17
CA TRP A 27 8.79 3.40 14.35
C TRP A 27 9.29 4.73 13.74
N PRO A 28 8.40 5.69 13.46
CA PRO A 28 8.78 7.00 12.92
C PRO A 28 9.77 7.79 13.80
N ASP A 29 9.78 7.53 15.10
CA ASP A 29 10.75 8.08 16.06
C ASP A 29 12.14 7.41 16.02
N GLY A 30 12.31 6.38 15.18
CA GLY A 30 13.57 5.68 14.96
C GLY A 30 13.77 4.44 15.87
N THR A 31 12.89 4.22 16.84
CA THR A 31 12.93 3.04 17.71
C THR A 31 12.66 1.76 16.88
N PRO A 32 13.50 0.72 16.98
CA PRO A 32 13.27 -0.54 16.27
C PRO A 32 12.05 -1.28 16.81
N LEU A 33 11.32 -1.95 15.91
CA LEU A 33 10.25 -2.87 16.29
C LEU A 33 10.86 -4.17 16.86
N SER A 34 10.25 -4.72 17.92
CA SER A 34 10.54 -6.10 18.32
C SER A 34 10.03 -7.09 17.26
N ASP A 35 10.52 -8.33 17.24
CA ASP A 35 10.05 -9.33 16.29
C ASP A 35 8.53 -9.57 16.38
N GLU A 36 7.99 -9.67 17.60
CA GLU A 36 6.55 -9.82 17.83
C GLU A 36 5.77 -8.60 17.34
N GLN A 37 6.28 -7.38 17.59
CA GLN A 37 5.65 -6.14 17.11
C GLN A 37 5.71 -6.05 15.58
N ARG A 38 6.78 -6.50 14.94
CA ARG A 38 6.92 -6.52 13.49
C ARG A 38 5.88 -7.45 12.87
N GLU A 39 5.74 -8.67 13.37
CA GLU A 39 4.73 -9.61 12.88
C GLU A 39 3.31 -9.06 13.05
N GLN A 40 3.00 -8.50 14.21
CA GLN A 40 1.69 -7.89 14.48
C GLN A 40 1.42 -6.68 13.58
N THR A 41 2.42 -5.81 13.39
CA THR A 41 2.31 -4.61 12.53
C THR A 41 2.02 -5.00 11.09
N VAL A 42 2.74 -5.98 10.56
CA VAL A 42 2.51 -6.49 9.20
C VAL A 42 1.10 -7.08 9.06
N GLN A 43 0.64 -7.88 10.02
CA GLN A 43 -0.73 -8.43 10.02
C GLN A 43 -1.80 -7.34 10.06
N LEU A 44 -1.62 -6.31 10.89
CA LEU A 44 -2.55 -5.18 11.00
C LEU A 44 -2.64 -4.39 9.69
N VAL A 45 -1.50 -4.11 9.06
CA VAL A 45 -1.43 -3.40 7.78
C VAL A 45 -2.16 -4.17 6.68
N MET A 46 -1.92 -5.48 6.57
CA MET A 46 -2.61 -6.33 5.59
C MET A 46 -4.13 -6.38 5.82
N LEU A 47 -4.57 -6.52 7.06
CA LEU A 47 -6.00 -6.54 7.40
C LEU A 47 -6.68 -5.19 7.14
N TYR A 48 -6.01 -4.09 7.45
CA TYR A 48 -6.53 -2.76 7.17
C TYR A 48 -6.66 -2.50 5.68
N GLN A 49 -5.67 -2.93 4.88
CA GLN A 49 -5.74 -2.84 3.41
C GLN A 49 -6.96 -3.57 2.86
N ALA A 50 -7.19 -4.81 3.29
CA ALA A 50 -8.33 -5.63 2.85
C ALA A 50 -9.69 -5.07 3.28
N LYS A 51 -9.81 -4.59 4.53
CA LYS A 51 -11.12 -4.22 5.10
C LYS A 51 -11.50 -2.75 4.93
N VAL A 52 -10.52 -1.84 5.01
CA VAL A 52 -10.77 -0.40 5.13
C VAL A 52 -10.30 0.35 3.90
N ALA A 53 -9.02 0.23 3.53
CA ALA A 53 -8.47 1.01 2.41
C ALA A 53 -9.00 0.53 1.05
N LYS A 54 -9.26 -0.78 0.91
CA LYS A 54 -9.80 -1.39 -0.32
C LYS A 54 -9.00 -1.00 -1.56
N THR A 55 -7.68 -0.88 -1.37
CA THR A 55 -6.75 -0.40 -2.38
C THR A 55 -6.48 -1.52 -3.39
N ASN A 56 -6.58 -1.19 -4.67
CA ASN A 56 -6.22 -2.08 -5.78
C ASN A 56 -4.87 -1.67 -6.38
N GLU A 57 -3.92 -1.22 -5.58
CA GLU A 57 -2.58 -0.83 -6.04
C GLU A 57 -1.67 -2.06 -6.17
N GLN A 58 -0.57 -1.92 -6.90
CA GLN A 58 0.37 -3.04 -7.05
C GLN A 58 0.98 -3.42 -5.70
N PHE A 59 1.00 -4.72 -5.38
CA PHE A 59 1.56 -5.28 -4.14
C PHE A 59 0.82 -4.89 -2.85
N THR A 60 -0.42 -4.42 -2.95
CA THR A 60 -1.30 -4.26 -1.79
C THR A 60 -2.21 -5.48 -1.61
N ILE A 61 -2.88 -5.59 -0.47
CA ILE A 61 -3.90 -6.61 -0.22
C ILE A 61 -5.26 -6.06 -0.66
N GLY A 62 -5.90 -6.76 -1.59
CA GLY A 62 -7.24 -6.45 -2.08
C GLY A 62 -8.35 -6.83 -1.10
N GLU A 63 -9.59 -6.46 -1.41
CA GLU A 63 -10.78 -6.77 -0.60
C GLU A 63 -11.01 -8.27 -0.39
N ASP A 64 -10.52 -9.09 -1.33
CA ASP A 64 -10.58 -10.55 -1.28
C ASP A 64 -9.49 -11.18 -0.39
N GLY A 65 -8.64 -10.34 0.22
CA GLY A 65 -7.53 -10.78 1.06
C GLY A 65 -6.33 -11.31 0.26
N GLN A 66 -6.32 -11.16 -1.07
CA GLN A 66 -5.20 -11.59 -1.91
C GLN A 66 -4.30 -10.41 -2.27
N MET A 67 -3.03 -10.71 -2.56
CA MET A 67 -2.09 -9.69 -3.05
C MET A 67 -2.44 -9.30 -4.48
N VAL A 68 -2.59 -8.00 -4.72
CA VAL A 68 -2.82 -7.43 -6.04
C VAL A 68 -1.54 -7.53 -6.85
N GLN A 69 -1.57 -8.36 -7.89
CA GLN A 69 -0.48 -8.55 -8.84
C GLN A 69 -0.97 -8.22 -10.25
N LYS A 70 -0.80 -6.97 -10.66
CA LYS A 70 -1.08 -6.49 -12.01
C LYS A 70 0.05 -6.86 -12.96
N SER A 71 -0.32 -7.15 -14.20
CA SER A 71 0.63 -7.37 -15.30
C SER A 71 1.28 -6.07 -15.78
N LYS A 72 2.40 -6.20 -16.51
CA LYS A 72 3.08 -5.06 -17.14
C LYS A 72 2.16 -4.23 -18.04
N ALA A 73 1.22 -4.88 -18.74
CA ALA A 73 0.28 -4.20 -19.63
C ALA A 73 -0.73 -3.36 -18.85
N GLU A 74 -1.23 -3.88 -17.73
CA GLU A 74 -2.17 -3.19 -16.84
C GLU A 74 -1.51 -2.00 -16.16
N LEU A 75 -0.30 -2.18 -15.60
CA LEU A 75 0.47 -1.08 -15.01
C LEU A 75 0.74 0.03 -16.05
N LYS A 76 1.15 -0.35 -17.27
CA LYS A 76 1.38 0.65 -18.33
C LYS A 76 0.11 1.44 -18.64
N LYS A 77 -1.05 0.81 -18.66
CA LYS A 77 -2.34 1.48 -18.91
C LYS A 77 -2.71 2.44 -17.77
N GLU A 78 -2.40 2.09 -16.52
CA GLU A 78 -2.72 2.89 -15.34
C GLU A 78 -1.79 4.10 -15.18
N PHE A 79 -0.50 3.93 -15.45
CA PHE A 79 0.49 5.01 -15.42
C PHE A 79 0.59 5.79 -16.73
N SER A 80 -0.11 5.39 -17.79
CA SER A 80 -0.19 6.17 -19.04
C SER A 80 -0.79 7.54 -18.75
N PRO A 81 -0.09 8.64 -19.07
CA PRO A 81 -0.61 9.98 -18.85
C PRO A 81 -1.88 10.17 -19.70
N LYS A 82 -3.01 10.51 -19.07
CA LYS A 82 -4.27 10.81 -19.77
C LYS A 82 -4.16 12.00 -20.73
N ASN A 83 -3.15 12.85 -20.53
CA ASN A 83 -2.85 13.99 -21.41
C ASN A 83 -1.53 13.73 -22.15
N GLU A 84 -1.61 12.99 -23.25
CA GLU A 84 -0.58 13.00 -24.28
C GLU A 84 -0.53 14.41 -24.86
N ILE A 85 0.37 15.27 -24.36
CA ILE A 85 0.78 16.48 -25.08
C ILE A 85 1.42 15.95 -26.36
N ALA A 86 0.75 16.16 -27.50
CA ALA A 86 1.16 15.64 -28.80
C ALA A 86 2.67 15.85 -29.00
N ARG A 87 3.42 14.73 -29.01
CA ARG A 87 4.85 14.75 -29.30
C ARG A 87 5.00 14.73 -30.82
N PHE A 88 5.02 15.92 -31.41
CA PHE A 88 5.46 16.05 -32.80
C PHE A 88 6.96 15.74 -32.84
N ALA A 89 7.36 14.80 -33.69
CA ALA A 89 8.77 14.58 -33.96
C ALA A 89 9.33 15.86 -34.62
N GLN A 90 10.53 16.28 -34.20
CA GLN A 90 11.23 17.48 -34.69
C GLN A 90 11.49 17.48 -36.22
N ASP A 91 11.20 16.38 -36.91
CA ASP A 91 11.51 16.15 -38.33
C ASP A 91 10.30 16.30 -39.28
N ASP A 92 9.18 16.87 -38.81
CA ASP A 92 7.96 17.09 -39.64
C ASP A 92 7.84 18.55 -40.13
N ILE A 93 8.97 19.14 -40.59
CA ILE A 93 9.03 20.40 -41.39
C ILE A 93 10.02 20.25 -42.54
#